data_AF-A0A813GVW8-F1
#
_entry.id   AF-A0A813GVW8-F1
#
_cell.length_a   1.000
_cell.length_b   1.000
_cell.length_c   1.000
_cell.angle_alpha   90.00
_cell.angle_beta   90.00
_cell.angle_gamma   90.00
#
_symmetry.space_group_name_H-M   'P 1'
#
loop_
_entity.id
_entity.type
_entity.pdbx_description
1 polymer ?
#
loop_
_entity_poly.entity_id
_entity_poly.type
_entity_poly.pdbx_seq_one_letter_code
_entity_poly.pdbx_strand_id
1 'polypeptide(L)'
;MVMRCGTRAVVQIFLTGMTLATAITAFTFAFVFEQFMDQMTENYRGELRSQNQPCLRSTLDDCDSARVDKCWDYCCPSGYFCSRSPVVGLYCQDGQTQCGNHNWCRDFADISRTCATSVCKTNQMVRRVTSWSYILASIGIFLDLVDIITIFTLPDAVVFKAGTNIFSSLVKWLAFGAVVGAGTQGFMSELEKARCFNSIGMQLVADAGGMFISYAIVQVVSATLSLVLAPFSAYYGGKLQGVPYVK
;
A
#
# COMPACT_ATOMS: atom_id res chain seq x y z
N MET A 1 44.81 16.46 14.44
CA MET A 1 44.74 14.98 14.48
C MET A 1 43.63 14.52 13.57
N VAL A 2 43.92 13.71 12.55
CA VAL A 2 42.87 13.11 11.70
C VAL A 2 42.21 12.00 12.50
N MET A 3 40.97 12.21 12.95
CA MET A 3 40.16 11.18 13.59
C MET A 3 39.88 10.08 12.56
N ARG A 4 40.52 8.93 12.72
CA ARG A 4 40.16 7.74 11.93
C ARG A 4 38.90 7.15 12.53
N CYS A 5 37.79 7.24 11.80
CA CYS A 5 36.56 6.55 12.14
C CYS A 5 36.84 5.04 12.15
N GLY A 6 36.53 4.35 13.25
CA GLY A 6 36.75 2.90 13.32
C GLY A 6 35.88 2.16 12.29
N THR A 7 36.36 1.04 11.74
CA THR A 7 35.60 0.22 10.77
C THR A 7 34.19 -0.11 11.26
N ARG A 8 34.03 -0.30 12.58
CA ARG A 8 32.72 -0.57 13.22
C ARG A 8 31.75 0.60 13.11
N ALA A 9 32.23 1.83 13.30
CA ALA A 9 31.43 3.04 13.17
C ALA A 9 30.95 3.21 11.72
N VAL A 10 31.82 2.91 10.75
CA VAL A 10 31.46 2.92 9.32
C VAL A 10 30.38 1.89 9.02
N VAL A 11 30.50 0.66 9.52
CA VAL A 11 29.49 -0.39 9.35
C VAL A 11 28.15 0.02 9.97
N GLN A 12 28.16 0.59 11.17
CA GLN A 12 26.93 1.05 11.82
C GLN A 12 26.25 2.17 11.03
N ILE A 13 26.99 3.20 10.63
CA ILE A 13 26.45 4.30 9.80
C ILE A 13 25.86 3.75 8.50
N PHE A 14 26.56 2.81 7.85
CA PHE A 14 26.10 2.18 6.62
C PHE A 14 24.80 1.39 6.84
N LEU A 15 24.74 0.55 7.88
CA LEU A 15 23.55 -0.23 8.22
C LEU A 15 22.36 0.70 8.55
N THR A 16 22.55 1.71 9.40
CA THR A 16 21.48 2.66 9.74
C THR A 16 21.02 3.45 8.50
N GLY A 17 21.95 3.87 7.64
CA GLY A 17 21.64 4.51 6.36
C GLY A 17 20.80 3.61 5.44
N MET A 18 21.16 2.33 5.32
CA MET A 18 20.37 1.36 4.56
C MET A 18 18.99 1.11 5.17
N THR A 19 18.89 1.02 6.49
CA THR A 19 17.61 0.85 7.20
C THR A 19 16.66 2.01 6.88
N LEU A 20 17.15 3.25 6.97
CA LEU A 20 16.36 4.43 6.63
C LEU A 20 16.00 4.47 5.14
N ALA A 21 16.96 4.24 4.25
CA ALA A 21 16.73 4.27 2.80
C ALA A 21 15.68 3.23 2.37
N THR A 22 15.75 2.02 2.91
CA THR A 22 14.76 0.97 2.66
C THR A 22 13.40 1.33 3.27
N ALA A 23 13.34 1.89 4.48
CA ALA A 23 12.09 2.33 5.09
C ALA A 23 11.39 3.42 4.26
N ILE A 24 12.13 4.43 3.80
CA ILE A 24 11.62 5.49 2.91
C ILE A 24 11.11 4.90 1.60
N THR A 25 11.88 4.00 0.99
CA THR A 25 11.49 3.35 -0.27
C THR A 25 10.20 2.53 -0.11
N ALA A 26 10.08 1.75 0.97
CA ALA A 26 8.86 1.01 1.27
C ALA A 26 7.66 1.95 1.45
N PHE A 27 7.83 3.05 2.19
CA PHE A 27 6.79 4.06 2.34
C PHE A 27 6.37 4.68 1.01
N THR A 28 7.31 5.01 0.13
CA THR A 28 6.99 5.52 -1.22
C THR A 28 6.18 4.50 -2.02
N PHE A 29 6.55 3.22 -1.99
CA PHE A 29 5.77 2.18 -2.68
C PHE A 29 4.37 2.00 -2.09
N ALA A 30 4.22 2.07 -0.75
CA ALA A 30 2.91 2.02 -0.11
C ALA A 30 2.03 3.22 -0.52
N PHE A 31 2.60 4.43 -0.59
CA PHE A 31 1.90 5.63 -1.04
C PHE A 31 1.45 5.52 -2.50
N VAL A 32 2.33 5.09 -3.41
CA VAL A 32 1.99 4.90 -4.82
C VAL A 32 0.91 3.82 -4.99
N PHE A 33 0.99 2.73 -4.23
CA PHE A 33 -0.03 1.70 -4.23
C PHE A 33 -1.40 2.23 -3.77
N GLU A 34 -1.45 3.03 -2.70
CA GLU A 34 -2.69 3.68 -2.24
C GLU A 34 -3.30 4.59 -3.32
N GLN A 35 -2.47 5.39 -4.00
CA GLN A 35 -2.91 6.23 -5.12
C GLN A 35 -3.52 5.42 -6.26
N PHE A 36 -2.92 4.29 -6.62
CA PHE A 36 -3.48 3.40 -7.64
C PHE A 36 -4.80 2.77 -7.20
N MET A 37 -4.91 2.35 -5.93
CA MET A 37 -6.16 1.84 -5.38
C MET A 37 -7.28 2.88 -5.43
N ASP A 38 -6.98 4.15 -5.12
CA ASP A 38 -7.95 5.23 -5.20
C ASP A 38 -8.40 5.46 -6.65
N GLN A 39 -7.46 5.55 -7.61
CA GLN A 39 -7.77 5.71 -9.03
C GLN A 39 -8.64 4.59 -9.60
N MET A 40 -8.47 3.35 -9.12
CA MET A 40 -9.32 2.23 -9.52
C MET A 40 -10.77 2.37 -9.02
N THR A 41 -11.00 3.10 -7.92
CA THR A 41 -12.35 3.31 -7.37
C THR A 41 -13.10 4.49 -7.97
N GLU A 42 -12.39 5.53 -8.44
CA GLU A 42 -13.00 6.75 -8.97
C GLU A 42 -13.88 6.51 -10.21
N ASN A 43 -13.52 5.55 -11.05
CA ASN A 43 -14.23 5.34 -12.32
C ASN A 43 -15.52 4.52 -12.19
N TYR A 44 -15.87 4.02 -11.00
CA TYR A 44 -17.13 3.30 -10.79
C TYR A 44 -18.34 4.21 -10.55
N ARG A 45 -18.12 5.50 -10.26
CA ARG A 45 -19.16 6.48 -9.89
C ARG A 45 -18.92 7.82 -10.59
N GLY A 46 -19.98 8.61 -10.76
CA GLY A 46 -19.91 9.96 -11.37
C GLY A 46 -19.52 9.96 -12.85
N GLU A 47 -18.89 11.04 -13.30
CA GLU A 47 -18.39 11.17 -14.68
C GLU A 47 -16.99 10.54 -14.85
N LEU A 48 -16.66 10.12 -16.08
CA LEU A 48 -15.33 9.62 -16.41
C LEU A 48 -14.30 10.75 -16.37
N ARG A 49 -13.32 10.64 -15.47
CA ARG A 49 -12.19 11.57 -15.38
C ARG A 49 -10.87 10.96 -15.87
N SER A 50 -10.78 9.64 -15.91
CA SER A 50 -9.57 8.89 -16.21
C SER A 50 -9.73 7.99 -17.43
N GLN A 51 -8.59 7.60 -18.03
CA GLN A 51 -8.51 6.67 -19.16
C GLN A 51 -8.72 5.20 -18.74
N ASN A 52 -8.69 4.91 -17.43
CA ASN A 52 -8.78 3.58 -16.85
C ASN A 52 -10.25 3.14 -16.72
N GLN A 53 -10.88 2.89 -17.86
CA GLN A 53 -12.32 2.63 -17.94
C GLN A 53 -12.66 1.22 -17.42
N PRO A 54 -13.52 1.09 -16.39
CA PRO A 54 -14.00 -0.21 -15.91
C PRO A 54 -15.03 -0.79 -16.88
N CYS A 55 -15.09 -2.10 -17.03
CA CYS A 55 -16.06 -2.73 -17.94
C CYS A 55 -17.52 -2.60 -17.46
N LEU A 56 -17.74 -2.39 -16.15
CA LEU A 56 -19.04 -2.15 -15.53
C LEU A 56 -18.95 -0.99 -14.55
N ARG A 57 -20.03 -0.23 -14.39
CA ARG A 57 -20.12 0.85 -13.39
C ARG A 57 -21.58 1.14 -12.99
N SER A 58 -21.73 1.94 -11.94
CA SER A 58 -23.04 2.47 -11.54
C SER A 58 -23.57 3.46 -12.58
N THR A 59 -24.89 3.58 -12.67
CA THR A 59 -25.53 4.69 -13.39
C THR A 59 -25.18 6.04 -12.75
N LEU A 60 -25.31 7.11 -13.53
CA LEU A 60 -25.24 8.48 -13.04
C LEU A 60 -26.35 8.74 -12.02
N ASP A 61 -26.14 9.69 -11.11
CA ASP A 61 -27.02 9.92 -9.96
C ASP A 61 -28.45 10.34 -10.35
N ASP A 62 -28.64 10.89 -11.55
CA ASP A 62 -29.96 11.22 -12.12
C ASP A 62 -30.78 9.98 -12.50
N CYS A 63 -30.13 8.83 -12.64
CA CYS A 63 -30.74 7.55 -12.98
C CYS A 63 -30.52 6.51 -11.88
N ASP A 64 -30.78 6.90 -10.64
CA ASP A 64 -30.80 5.95 -9.52
C ASP A 64 -31.86 4.86 -9.76
N SER A 65 -31.45 3.60 -9.63
CA SER A 65 -32.29 2.41 -9.77
C SER A 65 -33.50 2.40 -8.84
N ALA A 66 -33.47 3.17 -7.74
CA ALA A 66 -34.60 3.32 -6.85
C ALA A 66 -35.72 4.23 -7.41
N ARG A 67 -35.40 5.13 -8.34
CA ARG A 67 -36.32 6.14 -8.87
C ARG A 67 -36.71 5.89 -10.32
N VAL A 68 -35.80 5.29 -11.10
CA VAL A 68 -35.96 5.11 -12.54
C VAL A 68 -35.89 3.62 -12.87
N ASP A 69 -36.88 3.12 -13.59
CA ASP A 69 -36.99 1.69 -13.95
C ASP A 69 -36.59 1.39 -15.41
N LYS A 70 -36.34 2.44 -16.20
CA LYS A 70 -36.02 2.34 -17.63
C LYS A 70 -34.61 2.84 -17.89
N CYS A 71 -33.92 2.15 -18.80
CA CYS A 71 -32.64 2.61 -19.31
C CYS A 71 -32.85 3.74 -20.32
N TRP A 72 -32.17 4.86 -20.06
CA TRP A 72 -32.08 5.98 -20.99
C TRP A 72 -30.62 6.22 -21.37
N ASP A 73 -30.40 6.82 -22.54
CA ASP A 73 -29.06 7.06 -23.06
C ASP A 73 -28.23 7.99 -22.16
N TYR A 74 -28.88 8.91 -21.43
CA TYR A 74 -28.20 9.85 -20.52
C TYR A 74 -27.87 9.24 -19.15
N CYS A 75 -28.32 8.01 -18.85
CA CYS A 75 -28.05 7.38 -17.55
C CYS A 75 -26.61 6.90 -17.39
N CYS A 76 -25.87 6.82 -18.49
CA CYS A 76 -24.51 6.32 -18.53
C CYS A 76 -23.57 7.35 -19.16
N PRO A 77 -22.29 7.41 -18.73
CA PRO A 77 -21.29 8.20 -19.42
C PRO A 77 -21.10 7.76 -20.88
N SER A 78 -20.63 8.68 -21.72
CA SER A 78 -20.29 8.39 -23.11
C SER A 78 -19.39 7.16 -23.24
N GLY A 79 -19.73 6.26 -24.16
CA GLY A 79 -19.03 4.98 -24.38
C GLY A 79 -19.63 3.78 -23.61
N TYR A 80 -20.56 4.05 -22.69
CA TYR A 80 -21.27 3.01 -21.94
C TYR A 80 -22.73 2.92 -22.38
N PHE A 81 -23.26 1.71 -22.29
CA PHE A 81 -24.64 1.39 -22.61
C PHE A 81 -25.37 1.04 -21.32
N CYS A 82 -26.54 1.63 -21.12
CA CYS A 82 -27.39 1.29 -19.98
C CYS A 82 -27.96 -0.11 -20.18
N SER A 83 -27.82 -0.93 -19.14
CA SER A 83 -28.36 -2.28 -19.06
C SER A 83 -29.11 -2.47 -17.75
N ARG A 84 -30.02 -3.45 -17.73
CA ARG A 84 -30.82 -3.78 -16.55
C ARG A 84 -30.55 -5.20 -16.09
N SER A 85 -30.32 -5.36 -14.80
CA SER A 85 -30.21 -6.65 -14.13
C SER A 85 -31.36 -6.81 -13.13
N PRO A 86 -32.00 -7.99 -13.05
CA PRO A 86 -33.04 -8.23 -12.05
C PRO A 86 -32.51 -8.22 -10.61
N VAL A 87 -31.18 -8.32 -10.42
CA VAL A 87 -30.55 -8.40 -9.09
C VAL A 87 -30.11 -7.03 -8.58
N VAL A 88 -29.47 -6.22 -9.43
CA VAL A 88 -28.85 -4.93 -9.02
C VAL A 88 -29.55 -3.70 -9.60
N GLY A 89 -30.54 -3.87 -10.48
CA GLY A 89 -31.21 -2.77 -11.15
C GLY A 89 -30.46 -2.28 -12.39
N LEU A 90 -30.47 -0.98 -12.63
CA LEU A 90 -29.80 -0.35 -13.76
C LEU A 90 -28.29 -0.26 -13.52
N TYR A 91 -27.51 -0.52 -14.56
CA TYR A 91 -26.06 -0.40 -14.55
C TYR A 91 -25.55 0.00 -15.93
N CYS A 92 -24.30 0.45 -16.00
CA CYS A 92 -23.66 0.83 -17.24
C CYS A 92 -22.58 -0.18 -17.60
N GLN A 93 -22.62 -0.67 -18.84
CA GLN A 93 -21.63 -1.59 -19.39
C GLN A 93 -20.85 -0.92 -20.52
N ASP A 94 -19.54 -1.08 -20.50
CA ASP A 94 -18.68 -0.59 -21.58
C ASP A 94 -18.95 -1.37 -22.87
N GLY A 95 -19.15 -0.68 -24.00
CA GLY A 95 -19.47 -1.35 -25.26
C GLY A 95 -18.28 -1.91 -26.02
N GLN A 96 -17.06 -1.54 -25.65
CA GLN A 96 -15.84 -1.97 -26.32
C GLN A 96 -15.07 -3.01 -25.52
N THR A 97 -15.24 -3.01 -24.20
CA THR A 97 -14.50 -3.82 -23.25
C THR A 97 -15.41 -4.88 -22.64
N GLN A 98 -15.15 -6.15 -22.95
CA GLN A 98 -15.82 -7.27 -22.29
C GLN A 98 -15.14 -7.59 -20.95
N CYS A 99 -15.92 -7.67 -19.87
CA CYS A 99 -15.42 -8.16 -18.59
C CYS A 99 -15.00 -9.62 -18.67
N GLY A 100 -13.94 -10.00 -17.96
CA GLY A 100 -13.60 -11.41 -17.77
C GLY A 100 -14.61 -12.14 -16.89
N ASN A 101 -14.75 -11.72 -15.63
CA ASN A 101 -15.75 -12.25 -14.70
C ASN A 101 -16.76 -11.16 -14.32
N HIS A 102 -17.88 -11.13 -15.05
CA HIS A 102 -18.93 -10.12 -14.88
C HIS A 102 -19.44 -10.01 -13.43
N ASN A 103 -19.71 -11.13 -12.76
CA ASN A 103 -20.24 -11.11 -11.38
C ASN A 103 -19.21 -10.56 -10.40
N TRP A 104 -17.95 -10.98 -10.51
CA TRP A 104 -16.89 -10.47 -9.65
C TRP A 104 -16.67 -8.97 -9.86
N CYS A 105 -16.62 -8.51 -11.12
CA CYS A 105 -16.46 -7.09 -11.44
C CYS A 105 -17.62 -6.23 -10.95
N ARG A 106 -18.86 -6.73 -11.07
CA ARG A 106 -20.05 -6.08 -10.53
C ARG A 106 -19.99 -5.95 -9.01
N ASP A 107 -19.57 -7.01 -8.34
CA ASP A 107 -19.51 -7.07 -6.88
C ASP A 107 -18.35 -6.21 -6.34
N PHE A 108 -17.21 -6.13 -7.05
CA PHE A 108 -16.10 -5.22 -6.77
C PHE A 108 -16.49 -3.75 -6.96
N ALA A 109 -17.22 -3.45 -8.03
CA ALA A 109 -17.76 -2.12 -8.33
C ALA A 109 -18.85 -1.66 -7.34
N ASP A 110 -19.41 -2.59 -6.56
CA ASP A 110 -20.54 -2.38 -5.65
C ASP A 110 -21.69 -1.61 -6.34
N ILE A 111 -22.18 -2.16 -7.46
CA ILE A 111 -23.22 -1.49 -8.28
C ILE A 111 -24.49 -1.22 -7.47
N SER A 112 -24.89 -2.13 -6.57
CA SER A 112 -26.05 -1.94 -5.69
C SER A 112 -25.81 -0.94 -4.55
N ARG A 113 -24.57 -0.46 -4.37
CA ARG A 113 -24.17 0.50 -3.32
C ARG A 113 -24.42 -0.01 -1.88
N THR A 114 -24.50 -1.32 -1.69
CA THR A 114 -24.80 -1.94 -0.38
C THR A 114 -23.58 -2.60 0.24
N CYS A 115 -22.53 -2.84 -0.55
CA CYS A 115 -21.34 -3.60 -0.17
C CYS A 115 -21.65 -4.91 0.57
N ALA A 116 -22.72 -5.60 0.16
CA ALA A 116 -23.16 -6.83 0.82
C ALA A 116 -22.24 -8.02 0.53
N THR A 117 -21.57 -7.99 -0.62
CA THR A 117 -20.74 -9.07 -1.17
C THR A 117 -19.39 -9.16 -0.47
N SER A 118 -18.79 -10.35 -0.45
CA SER A 118 -17.45 -10.55 0.10
C SER A 118 -16.41 -9.73 -0.65
N VAL A 119 -16.53 -9.62 -1.98
CA VAL A 119 -15.56 -8.89 -2.83
C VAL A 119 -15.49 -7.40 -2.45
N CYS A 120 -16.64 -6.73 -2.32
CA CYS A 120 -16.66 -5.33 -1.90
C CYS A 120 -16.10 -5.15 -0.47
N LYS A 121 -16.49 -6.04 0.46
CA LYS A 121 -15.99 -5.99 1.85
C LYS A 121 -14.47 -6.19 1.91
N THR A 122 -13.93 -7.12 1.12
CA THR A 122 -12.48 -7.33 1.00
C THR A 122 -11.79 -6.10 0.42
N ASN A 123 -12.34 -5.48 -0.62
CA ASN A 123 -11.79 -4.23 -1.17
C ASN A 123 -11.73 -3.11 -0.10
N GLN A 124 -12.83 -2.90 0.64
CA GLN A 124 -12.86 -1.91 1.72
C GLN A 124 -11.87 -2.24 2.85
N MET A 125 -11.74 -3.52 3.20
CA MET A 125 -10.77 -3.99 4.19
C MET A 125 -9.33 -3.74 3.71
N VAL A 126 -8.99 -4.13 2.47
CA VAL A 126 -7.67 -3.92 1.87
C VAL A 126 -7.32 -2.43 1.86
N ARG A 127 -8.24 -1.57 1.42
CA ARG A 127 -8.03 -0.10 1.41
C ARG A 127 -7.76 0.44 2.83
N ARG A 128 -8.58 0.04 3.81
CA ARG A 128 -8.42 0.48 5.20
C ARG A 128 -7.10 -0.01 5.80
N VAL A 129 -6.77 -1.28 5.62
CA VAL A 129 -5.54 -1.89 6.16
C VAL A 129 -4.30 -1.32 5.50
N THR A 130 -4.35 -1.04 4.20
CA THR A 130 -3.26 -0.36 3.47
C THR A 130 -3.00 1.03 4.05
N SER A 131 -4.06 1.80 4.30
CA SER A 131 -3.94 3.12 4.95
C SER A 131 -3.32 3.05 6.35
N TRP A 132 -3.71 2.06 7.16
CA TRP A 132 -3.05 1.81 8.46
C TRP A 132 -1.58 1.42 8.30
N SER A 133 -1.26 0.61 7.30
CA SER A 133 0.12 0.15 7.04
C SER A 133 1.01 1.30 6.59
N TYR A 134 0.47 2.26 5.84
CA TYR A 134 1.12 3.53 5.50
C TYR A 134 1.44 4.37 6.75
N ILE A 135 0.50 4.50 7.69
CA ILE A 135 0.72 5.20 8.97
C ILE A 135 1.83 4.50 9.79
N LEU A 136 1.78 3.17 9.89
CA LEU A 136 2.81 2.40 10.61
C LEU A 136 4.19 2.51 9.95
N ALA A 137 4.27 2.50 8.61
CA ALA A 137 5.51 2.72 7.89
C ALA A 137 6.12 4.10 8.19
N SER A 138 5.28 5.14 8.28
CA SER A 138 5.70 6.50 8.67
C SER A 138 6.31 6.54 10.06
N ILE A 139 5.68 5.85 11.02
CA ILE A 139 6.21 5.71 12.39
C ILE A 139 7.56 4.98 12.38
N GLY A 140 7.70 3.93 11.57
CA GLY A 140 8.97 3.22 11.39
C GLY A 140 10.10 4.14 10.89
N ILE A 141 9.84 4.97 9.87
CA ILE A 141 10.81 5.96 9.36
C ILE A 141 11.21 6.95 10.46
N PHE A 142 10.23 7.45 11.22
CA PHE A 142 10.50 8.38 12.32
C PHE A 142 11.43 7.76 13.36
N LEU A 143 11.21 6.50 13.74
CA LEU A 143 12.07 5.80 14.69
C LEU A 143 13.49 5.58 14.14
N ASP A 144 13.64 5.28 12.86
CA ASP A 144 14.96 5.17 12.22
C ASP A 144 15.69 6.53 12.21
N LEU A 145 14.97 7.62 11.99
CA LEU A 145 15.52 8.98 12.07
C LEU A 145 16.00 9.30 13.49
N VAL A 146 15.22 8.91 14.51
CA VAL A 146 15.61 9.06 15.92
C VAL A 146 16.89 8.24 16.20
N ASP A 147 17.01 7.02 15.68
CA ASP A 147 18.25 6.23 15.82
C ASP A 147 19.46 6.98 15.22
N ILE A 148 19.34 7.51 14.00
CA ILE A 148 20.39 8.32 13.36
C ILE A 148 20.78 9.51 14.23
N ILE A 149 19.80 10.29 14.70
CA ILE A 149 20.07 11.47 15.54
C ILE A 149 20.79 11.06 16.82
N THR A 150 20.32 10.01 17.49
CA THR A 150 20.92 9.55 18.75
C THR A 150 22.31 8.92 18.58
N ILE A 151 22.63 8.34 17.42
CA ILE A 151 23.99 7.91 17.09
C ILE A 151 24.97 9.09 17.17
N PHE A 152 24.58 10.27 16.70
CA PHE A 152 25.44 11.47 16.71
C PHE A 152 25.37 12.26 18.02
N THR A 153 24.20 12.36 18.65
CA THR A 153 24.01 13.24 19.83
C THR A 153 24.23 12.56 21.17
N LEU A 154 23.93 11.26 21.27
CA LEU A 154 23.92 10.51 22.54
C LEU A 154 24.75 9.22 22.40
N PRO A 155 26.09 9.30 22.28
CA PRO A 155 26.94 8.14 22.05
C PRO A 155 26.73 7.05 23.13
N ASP A 156 26.64 7.42 24.40
CA ASP A 156 26.55 6.49 25.54
C ASP A 156 25.16 5.87 25.79
N ALA A 157 24.10 6.30 25.08
CA ALA A 157 22.73 5.85 25.31
C ALA A 157 22.42 4.49 24.63
N VAL A 158 23.22 3.47 24.91
CA VAL A 158 23.22 2.17 24.20
C VAL A 158 21.88 1.43 24.30
N VAL A 159 21.28 1.43 25.49
CA VAL A 159 20.00 0.75 25.77
C VAL A 159 18.86 1.42 25.01
N PHE A 160 18.85 2.75 24.97
CA PHE A 160 17.85 3.52 24.24
C PHE A 160 17.92 3.25 22.73
N LYS A 161 19.12 3.29 22.13
CA LYS A 161 19.33 2.98 20.70
C LYS A 161 18.88 1.57 20.33
N ALA A 162 19.25 0.58 21.14
CA ALA A 162 18.83 -0.79 20.92
C ALA A 162 17.31 -0.93 21.04
N GLY A 163 16.69 -0.27 22.03
CA GLY A 163 15.23 -0.22 22.20
C GLY A 163 14.51 0.41 21.00
N THR A 164 15.01 1.54 20.50
CA THR A 164 14.46 2.22 19.30
C THR A 164 14.54 1.33 18.06
N ASN A 165 15.65 0.63 17.86
CA ASN A 165 15.82 -0.30 16.74
C ASN A 165 14.87 -1.51 16.84
N ILE A 166 14.70 -2.10 18.03
CA ILE A 166 13.73 -3.19 18.26
C ILE A 166 12.30 -2.69 18.00
N PHE A 167 11.93 -1.52 18.54
CA PHE A 167 10.61 -0.97 18.36
C PHE A 167 10.31 -0.60 16.90
N SER A 168 11.29 -0.02 16.19
CA SER A 168 11.21 0.24 14.74
C SER A 168 10.96 -1.07 13.96
N SER A 169 11.73 -2.12 14.25
CA SER A 169 11.53 -3.45 13.65
C SER A 169 10.12 -3.99 13.91
N LEU A 170 9.64 -3.92 15.16
CA LEU A 170 8.30 -4.41 15.53
C LEU A 170 7.19 -3.68 14.77
N VAL A 171 7.23 -2.35 14.71
CA VAL A 171 6.25 -1.55 13.96
C VAL A 171 6.25 -1.92 12.48
N LYS A 172 7.44 -2.13 11.89
CA LYS A 172 7.55 -2.52 10.48
C LYS A 172 7.00 -3.92 10.21
N TRP A 173 7.24 -4.87 11.11
CA TRP A 173 6.65 -6.21 11.05
C TRP A 173 5.14 -6.19 11.22
N LEU A 174 4.60 -5.31 12.08
CA LEU A 174 3.16 -5.13 12.21
C LEU A 174 2.54 -4.56 10.92
N ALA A 175 3.19 -3.58 10.28
CA ALA A 175 2.74 -3.03 9.00
C ALA A 175 2.72 -4.12 7.90
N PHE A 176 3.80 -4.89 7.79
CA PHE A 176 3.87 -6.03 6.87
C PHE A 176 2.81 -7.09 7.17
N GLY A 177 2.69 -7.49 8.43
CA GLY A 177 1.71 -8.49 8.87
C GLY A 177 0.27 -8.05 8.64
N ALA A 178 -0.03 -6.76 8.80
CA ALA A 178 -1.35 -6.19 8.52
C ALA A 178 -1.72 -6.35 7.04
N VAL A 179 -0.86 -5.93 6.11
CA VAL A 179 -1.16 -6.06 4.67
C VAL A 179 -1.25 -7.50 4.19
N VAL A 180 -0.42 -8.39 4.72
CA VAL A 180 -0.46 -9.82 4.38
C VAL A 180 -1.72 -10.46 4.98
N GLY A 181 -2.05 -10.14 6.23
CA GLY A 181 -3.24 -10.62 6.92
C GLY A 181 -4.55 -10.15 6.29
N ALA A 182 -4.56 -8.99 5.64
CA ALA A 182 -5.70 -8.52 4.84
C ALA A 182 -5.87 -9.28 3.51
N GLY A 183 -4.91 -10.12 3.12
CA GLY A 183 -4.99 -10.88 1.86
C GLY A 183 -4.85 -10.00 0.62
N THR A 184 -4.21 -8.83 0.72
CA THR A 184 -4.06 -7.87 -0.39
C THR A 184 -3.48 -8.52 -1.66
N GLN A 185 -2.48 -9.40 -1.52
CA GLN A 185 -1.89 -10.10 -2.66
C GLN A 185 -2.91 -10.99 -3.38
N GLY A 186 -3.69 -11.76 -2.62
CA GLY A 186 -4.74 -12.62 -3.18
C GLY A 186 -5.80 -11.79 -3.89
N PHE A 187 -6.23 -10.71 -3.26
CA PHE A 187 -7.19 -9.77 -3.83
C PHE A 187 -6.71 -9.16 -5.15
N MET A 188 -5.46 -8.67 -5.22
CA MET A 188 -4.90 -8.12 -6.46
C MET A 188 -4.80 -9.16 -7.57
N SER A 189 -4.44 -10.40 -7.23
CA SER A 189 -4.42 -11.50 -8.22
C SER A 189 -5.81 -11.85 -8.72
N GLU A 190 -6.83 -11.83 -7.86
CA GLU A 190 -8.22 -12.03 -8.27
C GLU A 190 -8.73 -10.90 -9.16
N LEU A 191 -8.40 -9.64 -8.82
CA LEU A 191 -8.74 -8.46 -9.62
C LEU A 191 -8.14 -8.53 -11.02
N GLU A 192 -6.86 -8.92 -11.12
CA GLU A 192 -6.18 -9.10 -12.39
C GLU A 192 -6.85 -10.20 -13.24
N LYS A 193 -7.18 -11.35 -12.62
CA LYS A 193 -7.86 -12.46 -13.29
C LYS A 193 -9.28 -12.11 -13.74
N ALA A 194 -10.00 -11.30 -12.96
CA ALA A 194 -11.36 -10.90 -13.27
C ALA A 194 -11.45 -9.96 -14.48
N ARG A 195 -10.35 -9.28 -14.83
CA ARG A 195 -10.25 -8.37 -15.99
C ARG A 195 -11.39 -7.36 -16.05
N CYS A 196 -11.49 -6.54 -15.01
CA CYS A 196 -12.60 -5.59 -14.83
C CYS A 196 -12.38 -4.24 -15.49
N PHE A 197 -11.27 -4.04 -16.20
CA PHE A 197 -10.91 -2.77 -16.83
C PHE A 197 -10.49 -2.98 -18.30
N ASN A 198 -10.45 -1.89 -19.05
CA ASN A 198 -9.81 -1.84 -20.38
C ASN A 198 -8.29 -2.11 -20.29
N SER A 199 -7.60 -2.17 -21.42
CA SER A 199 -6.16 -2.49 -21.46
C SER A 199 -5.29 -1.54 -20.60
N ILE A 200 -5.61 -0.25 -20.58
CA ILE A 200 -4.89 0.76 -19.80
C ILE A 200 -5.15 0.55 -18.30
N GLY A 201 -6.41 0.36 -17.90
CA GLY A 201 -6.75 0.08 -16.50
C GLY A 201 -6.20 -1.27 -16.01
N MET A 202 -6.08 -2.27 -16.90
CA MET A 202 -5.42 -3.53 -16.55
C MET A 202 -3.91 -3.37 -16.32
N GLN A 203 -3.26 -2.44 -17.03
CA GLN A 203 -1.88 -2.08 -16.72
C GLN A 203 -1.77 -1.42 -15.34
N LEU A 204 -2.70 -0.53 -14.98
CA LEU A 204 -2.77 0.05 -13.63
C LEU A 204 -2.90 -1.03 -12.54
N VAL A 205 -3.74 -2.05 -12.75
CA VAL A 205 -3.91 -3.19 -11.82
C VAL A 205 -2.58 -3.95 -11.66
N ALA A 206 -1.89 -4.23 -12.76
CA ALA A 206 -0.61 -4.93 -12.75
C ALA A 206 0.49 -4.11 -12.05
N ASP A 207 0.57 -2.81 -12.34
CA ASP A 207 1.52 -1.88 -11.71
C ASP A 207 1.26 -1.76 -10.20
N ALA A 208 -0.01 -1.69 -9.79
CA ALA A 208 -0.39 -1.73 -8.38
C ALA A 208 0.04 -3.04 -7.69
N GLY A 209 -0.16 -4.18 -8.34
CA GLY A 209 0.34 -5.47 -7.85
C GLY A 209 1.87 -5.48 -7.68
N GLY A 210 2.60 -4.93 -8.66
CA GLY A 210 4.06 -4.79 -8.61
C GLY A 210 4.55 -3.87 -7.49
N MET A 211 3.88 -2.73 -7.28
CA MET A 211 4.19 -1.81 -6.18
C MET A 211 3.95 -2.44 -4.81
N PHE A 212 2.86 -3.21 -4.67
CA PHE A 212 2.57 -3.94 -3.45
C PHE A 212 3.65 -4.98 -3.11
N ILE A 213 4.07 -5.80 -4.09
CA ILE A 213 5.12 -6.80 -3.89
C ILE A 213 6.45 -6.11 -3.54
N SER A 214 6.78 -5.02 -4.23
CA SER A 214 7.99 -4.23 -3.97
C SER A 214 7.98 -3.64 -2.56
N TYR A 215 6.83 -3.08 -2.13
CA TYR A 215 6.62 -2.65 -0.74
C TYR A 215 6.89 -3.78 0.24
N ALA A 216 6.26 -4.94 0.06
CA ALA A 216 6.37 -6.07 0.97
C ALA A 216 7.83 -6.54 1.14
N ILE A 217 8.58 -6.66 0.03
CA ILE A 217 9.99 -7.07 0.06
C ILE A 217 10.84 -6.04 0.80
N VAL A 218 10.74 -4.75 0.42
CA VAL A 218 11.57 -3.70 1.01
C VAL A 218 11.23 -3.48 2.48
N GLN A 219 9.96 -3.63 2.86
CA GLN A 219 9.50 -3.55 4.25
C GLN A 219 10.12 -4.65 5.12
N VAL A 220 10.15 -5.90 4.64
CA VAL A 220 10.79 -7.03 5.34
C VAL A 220 12.30 -6.83 5.49
N VAL A 221 12.97 -6.34 4.43
CA VAL A 221 14.39 -6.00 4.48
C VAL A 221 14.65 -4.91 5.52
N SER A 222 13.86 -3.83 5.50
CA SER A 222 13.99 -2.74 6.47
C SER A 222 13.75 -3.20 7.92
N ALA A 223 12.73 -4.03 8.15
CA ALA A 223 12.45 -4.58 9.48
C ALA A 223 13.61 -5.46 9.99
N THR A 224 14.16 -6.29 9.10
CA THR A 224 15.29 -7.18 9.42
C THR A 224 16.56 -6.38 9.72
N LEU A 225 16.85 -5.33 8.94
CA LEU A 225 17.99 -4.45 9.19
C LEU A 225 17.88 -3.73 10.53
N SER A 226 16.68 -3.22 10.88
CA SER A 226 16.43 -2.65 12.22
C SER A 226 16.66 -3.68 13.33
N LEU A 227 16.23 -4.92 13.14
CA LEU A 227 16.43 -5.98 14.13
C LEU A 227 17.92 -6.34 14.30
N VAL A 228 18.68 -6.38 13.20
CA VAL A 228 20.14 -6.62 13.22
C VAL A 228 20.88 -5.44 13.85
N LEU A 229 20.42 -4.20 13.66
CA LEU A 229 21.03 -3.02 14.27
C LEU A 229 20.92 -3.02 15.80
N ALA A 230 19.87 -3.60 16.38
CA ALA A 230 19.67 -3.62 17.82
C ALA A 230 20.85 -4.23 18.63
N PRO A 231 21.32 -5.47 18.36
CA PRO A 231 22.49 -6.02 19.03
C PRO A 231 23.77 -5.26 18.69
N PHE A 232 23.93 -4.75 17.46
CA PHE A 232 25.09 -3.93 17.11
C PHE A 232 25.17 -2.66 17.97
N SER A 233 24.04 -1.97 18.14
CA SER A 233 23.92 -0.79 19.00
C SER A 233 24.17 -1.12 20.47
N ALA A 234 23.72 -2.27 20.96
CA ALA A 234 23.92 -2.70 22.34
C ALA A 234 25.38 -3.09 22.65
N TYR A 235 26.02 -3.90 21.79
CA TYR A 235 27.37 -4.44 22.04
C TYR A 235 28.49 -3.45 21.74
N TYR A 236 28.35 -2.66 20.67
CA TYR A 236 29.39 -1.71 20.26
C TYR A 236 29.13 -0.28 20.77
N GLY A 237 28.00 -0.11 21.45
CA GLY A 237 27.63 1.09 22.18
C GLY A 237 27.48 2.34 21.34
N GLY A 238 27.37 2.22 20.01
CA GLY A 238 27.21 3.38 19.13
C GLY A 238 28.31 4.45 19.26
N LYS A 239 29.45 4.12 19.86
CA LYS A 239 30.55 5.06 20.04
C LYS A 239 31.31 5.14 18.72
N LEU A 240 31.14 6.26 18.01
CA LEU A 240 31.89 6.57 16.79
C LEU A 240 33.40 6.71 17.06
N GLN A 241 33.79 6.89 18.33
CA GLN A 241 35.16 6.98 18.80
C GLN A 241 35.49 5.79 19.70
N GLY A 242 36.64 5.15 19.45
CA GLY A 242 37.14 4.05 20.27
C GLY A 242 37.35 4.51 21.71
N VAL A 243 36.76 3.78 22.66
CA VAL A 243 37.00 4.01 24.08
C VAL A 243 38.41 3.51 24.40
N PRO A 244 39.28 4.31 25.05
CA PRO A 244 40.68 3.94 25.32
C PRO A 244 40.85 2.84 26.40
N TYR A 245 39.80 2.13 26.80
CA TYR A 245 39.81 1.27 28.00
C TYR A 245 39.93 -0.24 27.73
N VAL A 246 40.13 -0.67 26.48
CA VAL A 246 40.63 -2.03 26.24
C VAL A 246 42.13 -1.93 25.96
N LYS A 247 42.91 -2.09 27.03
CA LYS A 247 44.29 -2.58 26.93
C LYS A 247 44.25 -4.11 26.87
#